data_AF-A0AA96ZZZ8-F1
#
_entry.id   AF-A0AA96ZZZ8-F1
#
_cell.length_a   1.000
_cell.length_b   1.000
_cell.length_c   1.000
_cell.angle_alpha   90.00
_cell.angle_beta   90.00
_cell.angle_gamma   90.00
#
_symmetry.space_group_name_H-M   'P 1'
#
loop_
_entity.id
_entity.type
_entity.pdbx_description
1 polymer ?
#
loop_
_entity_poly.entity_id
_entity_poly.type
_entity_poly.pdbx_seq_one_letter_code
_entity_poly.pdbx_strand_id
1 'polypeptide(L)'
;MSVVEYWSDQLLDLGILKNTETLNPFCWRCHSTCGVKNVPIVSGKWFHVESMSNQLLLCQACEVEKPKSKKADLVWKWLKDESSEYYWTIEAMKEYEKQFHTSVLQELWNIGIRDGEEVEILVQKVMTDRHKIAPSFNRASLVQAFRVEIEKMRKEAFANWTGIFQIAS
;
A
#
# COMPACT_ATOMS: atom_id res chain seq x y z
N MET A 1 -20.27 20.40 4.73
CA MET A 1 -20.07 19.13 4.02
C MET A 1 -18.68 19.15 3.39
N SER A 2 -17.85 18.17 3.70
CA SER A 2 -16.53 17.97 3.08
C SER A 2 -16.64 17.00 1.89
N VAL A 3 -15.60 16.92 1.06
CA VAL A 3 -15.51 15.93 -0.03
C VAL A 3 -15.56 14.50 0.54
N VAL A 4 -14.98 14.27 1.72
CA VAL A 4 -15.02 12.95 2.38
C VAL A 4 -16.42 12.61 2.83
N GLU A 5 -17.14 13.56 3.44
CA GLU A 5 -18.54 13.39 3.85
C GLU A 5 -19.45 13.13 2.66
N TYR A 6 -19.22 13.80 1.52
CA TYR A 6 -20.01 13.62 0.31
C TYR A 6 -19.85 12.21 -0.29
N TRP A 7 -18.64 11.63 -0.21
CA TRP A 7 -18.31 10.33 -0.82
C TRP A 7 -18.26 9.17 0.18
N SER A 8 -18.68 9.34 1.44
CA SER A 8 -18.48 8.35 2.50
C SER A 8 -18.94 6.95 2.11
N ASP A 9 -20.16 6.84 1.57
CA ASP A 9 -20.77 5.56 1.23
C ASP A 9 -19.98 4.84 0.13
N GLN A 10 -19.62 5.56 -0.92
CA GLN A 10 -18.80 5.02 -2.00
C GLN A 10 -17.39 4.63 -1.52
N LEU A 11 -16.79 5.40 -0.61
CA LEU A 11 -15.47 5.09 -0.07
C LEU A 11 -15.48 3.87 0.86
N LEU A 12 -16.58 3.64 1.59
CA LEU A 12 -16.80 2.42 2.37
C LEU A 12 -16.98 1.21 1.45
N ASP A 13 -17.81 1.34 0.41
CA ASP A 13 -18.05 0.27 -0.58
C ASP A 13 -16.76 -0.15 -1.30
N LEU A 14 -15.84 0.79 -1.52
CA LEU A 14 -14.53 0.53 -2.10
C LEU A 14 -13.50 0.00 -1.08
N GLY A 15 -13.82 -0.03 0.22
CA GLY A 15 -12.90 -0.43 1.29
C GLY A 15 -11.77 0.57 1.56
N ILE A 16 -11.88 1.81 1.05
CA ILE A 16 -10.92 2.89 1.26
C ILE A 16 -11.11 3.50 2.65
N LEU A 17 -12.37 3.72 3.03
CA LEU A 17 -12.72 4.01 4.42
C LEU A 17 -13.00 2.70 5.16
N LYS A 18 -12.49 2.58 6.38
CA LYS A 18 -12.78 1.45 7.27
C LYS A 18 -14.05 1.66 8.11
N ASN A 19 -14.32 2.91 8.48
CA ASN A 19 -15.53 3.33 9.20
C ASN A 19 -15.81 4.82 8.96
N THR A 20 -16.96 5.29 9.45
CA THR A 20 -17.39 6.70 9.36
C THR A 20 -17.10 7.51 10.61
N GLU A 21 -16.53 6.90 11.65
CA GLU A 21 -16.36 7.53 12.96
C GLU A 21 -15.29 8.63 12.96
N THR A 22 -14.33 8.58 12.04
CA THR A 22 -13.31 9.62 11.90
C THR A 22 -12.98 9.87 10.43
N LEU A 23 -13.67 10.85 9.82
CA LEU A 23 -13.47 11.27 8.43
C LEU A 23 -12.25 12.19 8.26
N ASN A 24 -11.10 11.76 8.76
CA ASN A 24 -9.85 12.51 8.60
C ASN A 24 -9.43 12.54 7.13
N PRO A 25 -8.95 13.68 6.60
CA PRO A 25 -8.49 13.77 5.23
C PRO A 25 -7.19 12.97 5.03
N PHE A 26 -7.25 11.95 4.19
CA PHE A 26 -6.09 11.19 3.72
C PHE A 26 -6.18 10.96 2.21
N CYS A 27 -5.07 10.63 1.59
CA CYS A 27 -4.99 10.26 0.18
C CYS A 27 -5.75 8.94 -0.05
N TRP A 28 -6.81 8.97 -0.84
CA TRP A 28 -7.66 7.80 -1.05
C TRP A 28 -6.99 6.62 -1.76
N ARG A 29 -5.81 6.84 -2.37
CA ARG A 29 -5.03 5.76 -3.00
C ARG A 29 -3.97 5.17 -2.08
N CYS A 30 -3.23 6.02 -1.37
CA CYS A 30 -2.05 5.58 -0.63
C CYS A 30 -2.16 5.82 0.88
N HIS A 31 -3.28 6.33 1.38
CA HIS A 31 -3.54 6.59 2.80
C HIS A 31 -2.58 7.58 3.48
N SER A 32 -1.77 8.32 2.72
CA SER A 32 -0.97 9.44 3.23
C SER A 32 -1.84 10.55 3.75
N THR A 33 -1.52 11.08 4.92
CA THR A 33 -2.09 12.33 5.45
C THR A 33 -1.26 13.56 5.04
N CYS A 34 -0.05 13.35 4.51
CA CYS A 34 0.84 14.43 4.09
C CYS A 34 0.52 14.90 2.65
N GLY A 35 0.43 16.23 2.48
CA GLY A 35 0.29 16.88 1.18
C GLY A 35 -1.01 16.55 0.44
N VAL A 36 -2.07 16.20 1.18
CA VAL A 36 -3.38 15.83 0.64
C VAL A 36 -4.15 17.07 0.24
N LYS A 37 -4.73 17.05 -0.96
CA LYS A 37 -5.58 18.14 -1.48
C LYS A 37 -6.71 17.60 -2.35
N ASN A 38 -7.69 18.47 -2.60
CA ASN A 38 -8.76 18.20 -3.56
C ASN A 38 -8.19 18.18 -4.99
N VAL A 39 -8.40 17.09 -5.70
CA VAL A 39 -7.98 16.88 -7.09
C VAL A 39 -9.20 16.56 -7.94
N PRO A 40 -9.35 17.15 -9.14
CA PRO A 40 -10.47 16.85 -10.00
C PRO A 40 -10.42 15.39 -10.50
N ILE A 41 -11.56 14.68 -10.41
CA ILE A 41 -11.78 13.35 -10.98
C ILE A 41 -11.56 13.46 -12.49
N VAL A 42 -12.41 14.26 -13.15
CA VAL A 42 -12.37 14.51 -14.59
C VAL A 42 -11.64 15.82 -14.87
N SER A 43 -10.65 15.77 -15.76
CA SER A 43 -9.91 16.95 -16.23
C SER A 43 -10.58 17.57 -17.46
N GLY A 44 -10.74 18.90 -17.47
CA GLY A 44 -11.27 19.68 -18.62
C GLY A 44 -12.26 20.77 -18.20
N LYS A 45 -12.84 21.48 -19.18
CA LYS A 45 -13.96 22.42 -18.95
C LYS A 45 -15.21 21.64 -18.55
N TRP A 46 -15.27 21.22 -17.30
CA TRP A 46 -16.48 20.71 -16.67
C TRP A 46 -17.22 21.89 -16.07
N PHE A 47 -18.54 21.97 -16.23
CA PHE A 47 -19.33 23.09 -15.69
C PHE A 47 -19.31 23.16 -14.15
N HIS A 48 -18.76 22.13 -13.50
CA HIS A 48 -18.76 21.93 -12.06
C HIS A 48 -17.37 21.54 -11.53
N VAL A 49 -16.30 22.23 -11.98
CA VAL A 49 -14.92 21.95 -11.51
C VAL A 49 -14.80 21.99 -9.98
N GLU A 50 -15.56 22.87 -9.34
CA GLU A 50 -15.55 23.07 -7.89
C GLU A 50 -16.58 22.20 -7.14
N SER A 51 -17.39 21.40 -7.85
CA SER A 51 -18.35 20.51 -7.20
C SER A 51 -17.65 19.36 -6.51
N MET A 52 -18.14 18.98 -5.33
CA MET A 52 -17.69 17.80 -4.59
C MET A 52 -17.82 16.53 -5.44
N SER A 53 -18.81 16.47 -6.33
CA SER A 53 -19.00 15.37 -7.27
C SER A 53 -17.88 15.21 -8.32
N ASN A 54 -16.96 16.18 -8.42
CA ASN A 54 -15.75 16.07 -9.24
C ASN A 54 -14.47 15.96 -8.42
N GLN A 55 -14.51 15.79 -7.09
CA GLN A 55 -13.30 15.92 -6.27
C GLN A 55 -12.89 14.59 -5.63
N LEU A 56 -11.58 14.35 -5.61
CA LEU A 56 -10.90 13.30 -4.86
C LEU A 56 -9.94 13.93 -3.86
N LEU A 57 -9.60 13.21 -2.78
CA LEU A 57 -8.44 13.54 -1.97
C LEU A 57 -7.23 12.70 -2.38
N LEU A 58 -6.19 13.35 -2.89
CA LEU A 58 -4.93 12.70 -3.24
C LEU A 58 -3.74 13.50 -2.70
N CYS A 59 -2.65 12.80 -2.38
CA CYS A 59 -1.35 13.45 -2.19
C CYS A 59 -0.72 13.80 -3.56
N GLN A 60 0.26 14.70 -3.56
CA GLN A 60 0.94 15.13 -4.79
C GLN A 60 1.47 13.97 -5.64
N ALA A 61 2.06 12.94 -5.03
CA ALA A 61 2.58 11.78 -5.78
C ALA A 61 1.45 11.00 -6.48
N CYS A 62 0.33 10.77 -5.79
CA CYS A 62 -0.82 10.06 -6.38
C CYS A 62 -1.57 10.91 -7.41
N GLU A 63 -1.57 12.24 -7.26
CA GLU A 63 -2.13 13.14 -8.28
C GLU A 63 -1.38 13.02 -9.61
N VAL A 64 -0.05 12.91 -9.58
CA VAL A 64 0.78 12.75 -10.80
C VAL A 64 0.49 11.43 -11.50
N GLU A 65 0.30 10.34 -10.73
CA GLU A 65 -0.01 9.02 -11.26
C GLU A 65 -1.50 8.87 -11.67
N LYS A 66 -2.38 9.78 -11.25
CA LYS A 66 -3.82 9.74 -11.55
C LYS A 66 -4.06 9.72 -13.07
N PRO A 67 -4.93 8.84 -13.59
CA PRO A 67 -5.31 8.85 -14.99
C PRO A 67 -5.85 10.22 -15.45
N LYS A 68 -5.29 10.73 -16.56
CA LYS A 68 -5.75 11.95 -17.23
C LYS A 68 -6.93 11.61 -18.14
N SER A 69 -8.08 11.35 -17.53
CA SER A 69 -9.29 10.90 -18.22
C SER A 69 -10.41 11.95 -18.17
N LYS A 70 -11.24 11.97 -19.22
CA LYS A 70 -12.54 12.67 -19.23
C LYS A 70 -13.70 11.82 -18.68
N LYS A 71 -13.45 10.54 -18.41
CA LYS A 71 -14.41 9.57 -17.88
C LYS A 71 -14.11 9.27 -16.42
N ALA A 72 -15.06 9.57 -15.54
CA ALA A 72 -14.94 9.35 -14.10
C ALA A 72 -14.73 7.87 -13.74
N ASP A 73 -15.42 6.96 -14.43
CA ASP A 73 -15.34 5.51 -14.17
C ASP A 73 -13.92 4.95 -14.27
N LEU A 74 -13.10 5.48 -15.18
CA LEU A 74 -11.71 5.06 -15.31
C LEU A 74 -10.86 5.45 -14.09
N VAL A 75 -11.15 6.62 -13.51
CA VAL A 75 -10.45 7.12 -12.32
C VAL A 75 -10.92 6.37 -11.08
N TRP A 76 -12.22 6.07 -10.97
CA TRP A 76 -12.76 5.26 -9.89
C TRP A 76 -12.28 3.81 -9.94
N LYS A 77 -12.22 3.21 -11.14
CA LYS A 77 -11.62 1.89 -11.32
C LYS A 77 -10.16 1.86 -10.90
N TRP A 78 -9.38 2.85 -11.34
CA TRP A 78 -7.99 3.01 -10.92
C TRP A 78 -7.86 3.10 -9.40
N LEU A 79 -8.70 3.91 -8.75
CA LEU A 79 -8.67 4.07 -7.31
C LEU A 79 -9.04 2.78 -6.58
N LYS A 80 -10.07 2.07 -7.06
CA LYS A 80 -10.48 0.77 -6.51
C LYS A 80 -9.35 -0.26 -6.60
N ASP A 81 -8.72 -0.36 -7.76
CA ASP A 81 -7.72 -1.39 -8.02
C ASP A 81 -6.41 -1.07 -7.24
N GLU A 82 -6.06 0.22 -7.09
CA GLU A 82 -4.76 0.64 -6.54
C GLU A 82 -4.76 1.16 -5.09
N SER A 83 -5.92 1.22 -4.42
CA SER A 83 -6.00 1.56 -2.99
C SER A 83 -5.78 0.36 -2.06
N SER A 84 -5.86 -0.86 -2.60
CA SER A 84 -5.76 -2.09 -1.82
C SER A 84 -4.35 -2.40 -1.33
N GLU A 85 -4.24 -3.00 -0.15
CA GLU A 85 -2.97 -3.55 0.36
C GLU A 85 -2.37 -4.55 -0.61
N TYR A 86 -3.19 -5.37 -1.26
CA TYR A 86 -2.75 -6.34 -2.26
C TYR A 86 -1.98 -5.67 -3.40
N TYR A 87 -2.51 -4.59 -3.98
CA TYR A 87 -1.81 -3.83 -5.01
C TYR A 87 -0.45 -3.34 -4.52
N TRP A 88 -0.42 -2.73 -3.33
CA TRP A 88 0.80 -2.17 -2.76
C TRP A 88 1.83 -3.25 -2.39
N THR A 89 1.40 -4.44 -1.96
CA THR A 89 2.28 -5.62 -1.77
C THR A 89 2.98 -5.98 -3.06
N ILE A 90 2.22 -6.17 -4.14
CA ILE A 90 2.76 -6.58 -5.44
C ILE A 90 3.71 -5.52 -6.00
N GLU A 91 3.34 -4.25 -5.91
CA GLU A 91 4.19 -3.15 -6.36
C GLU A 91 5.49 -3.03 -5.54
N ALA A 92 5.41 -3.24 -4.22
CA ALA A 92 6.59 -3.27 -3.37
C ALA A 92 7.50 -4.45 -3.69
N MET A 93 6.96 -5.64 -3.94
CA MET A 93 7.76 -6.81 -4.32
C MET A 93 8.46 -6.62 -5.68
N LYS A 94 7.76 -6.04 -6.67
CA LYS A 94 8.38 -5.68 -7.96
C LYS A 94 9.51 -4.67 -7.78
N GLU A 95 9.29 -3.66 -6.95
CA GLU A 95 10.30 -2.63 -6.70
C GLU A 95 11.49 -3.18 -5.91
N TYR A 96 11.24 -4.09 -4.97
CA TYR A 96 12.28 -4.82 -4.24
C TYR A 96 13.19 -5.58 -5.20
N GLU A 97 12.62 -6.30 -6.17
CA GLU A 97 13.38 -7.05 -7.16
C GLU A 97 14.25 -6.15 -8.04
N LYS A 98 13.73 -4.99 -8.45
CA LYS A 98 14.55 -4.00 -9.18
C LYS A 98 15.70 -3.46 -8.34
N GLN A 99 15.45 -3.15 -7.07
CA GLN A 99 16.42 -2.51 -6.19
C GLN A 99 17.54 -3.47 -5.74
N PHE A 100 17.20 -4.73 -5.44
CA PHE A 100 18.14 -5.70 -4.87
C PHE A 100 18.60 -6.78 -5.85
N HIS A 101 18.09 -6.78 -7.08
CA HIS A 101 18.38 -7.78 -8.11
C HIS A 101 18.07 -9.23 -7.65
N THR A 102 17.13 -9.38 -6.72
CA THR A 102 16.59 -10.65 -6.24
C THR A 102 15.15 -10.44 -5.80
N SER A 103 14.27 -11.40 -6.08
CA SER A 103 12.88 -11.33 -5.63
C SER A 103 12.75 -11.64 -4.14
N VAL A 104 11.66 -11.18 -3.52
CA VAL A 104 11.31 -11.54 -2.14
C VAL A 104 11.21 -13.05 -1.98
N LEU A 105 10.59 -13.75 -2.94
CA LEU A 105 10.47 -15.21 -2.90
C LEU A 105 11.84 -15.91 -2.97
N GLN A 106 12.77 -15.40 -3.77
CA GLN A 106 14.12 -15.96 -3.85
C GLN A 106 14.92 -15.73 -2.56
N GLU A 107 14.74 -14.57 -1.91
CA GLU A 107 15.34 -14.32 -0.60
C GLU A 107 14.84 -15.30 0.47
N LEU A 108 13.53 -15.53 0.52
CA LEU A 108 12.92 -16.53 1.39
C LEU A 108 13.42 -17.94 1.05
N TRP A 109 13.52 -18.26 -0.23
CA TRP A 109 14.08 -19.53 -0.68
C TRP A 109 15.51 -19.74 -0.18
N ASN A 110 16.35 -18.70 -0.21
CA ASN A 110 17.74 -18.76 0.21
C ASN A 110 17.89 -19.01 1.72
N ILE A 111 16.88 -18.68 2.53
CA ILE A 111 16.87 -18.94 3.98
C ILE A 111 16.13 -20.22 4.37
N GLY A 112 15.72 -21.04 3.40
CA GLY A 112 15.10 -22.35 3.64
C GLY A 112 13.57 -22.36 3.65
N ILE A 113 12.92 -21.22 3.43
CA ILE A 113 11.47 -21.10 3.41
C ILE A 113 10.92 -21.61 2.08
N ARG A 114 9.97 -22.53 2.13
CA ARG A 114 9.34 -23.15 0.96
C ARG A 114 7.82 -23.13 1.01
N ASP A 115 7.25 -22.79 2.16
CA ASP A 115 5.82 -22.76 2.38
C ASP A 115 5.23 -21.41 1.94
N GLY A 116 4.09 -21.46 1.25
CA GLY A 116 3.32 -20.27 0.91
C GLY A 116 2.77 -19.56 2.15
N GLU A 117 2.48 -20.30 3.22
CA GLU A 117 1.97 -19.72 4.47
C GLU A 117 3.00 -18.76 5.10
N GLU A 118 4.28 -19.08 5.05
CA GLU A 118 5.34 -18.19 5.56
C GLU A 118 5.46 -16.90 4.75
N VAL A 119 5.17 -16.95 3.44
CA VAL A 119 5.10 -15.75 2.59
C VAL A 119 3.93 -14.87 3.01
N GLU A 120 2.76 -15.47 3.26
CA GLU A 120 1.57 -14.75 3.74
C GLU A 120 1.82 -14.10 5.10
N ILE A 121 2.47 -14.82 6.03
CA ILE A 121 2.87 -14.29 7.34
C ILE A 121 3.81 -13.10 7.18
N LEU A 122 4.81 -13.17 6.30
CA LEU A 122 5.70 -12.03 6.01
C LEU A 122 4.89 -10.81 5.53
N VAL A 123 4.02 -10.99 4.53
CA VAL A 123 3.20 -9.90 3.98
C VAL A 123 2.32 -9.30 5.07
N GLN A 124 1.65 -10.13 5.87
CA GLN A 124 0.79 -9.68 6.95
C GLN A 124 1.55 -8.90 8.01
N LYS A 125 2.75 -9.36 8.40
CA LYS A 125 3.62 -8.63 9.34
C LYS A 125 4.03 -7.27 8.78
N VAL A 126 4.51 -7.23 7.53
CA VAL A 126 4.92 -5.99 6.86
C VAL A 126 3.77 -4.98 6.82
N MET A 127 2.57 -5.42 6.42
CA MET A 127 1.41 -4.52 6.34
C MET A 127 0.92 -4.07 7.72
N THR A 128 0.88 -4.98 8.70
CA THR A 128 0.46 -4.66 10.07
C THR A 128 1.41 -3.66 10.73
N ASP A 129 2.72 -3.88 10.62
CA ASP A 129 3.71 -2.96 11.17
C ASP A 129 3.74 -1.64 10.42
N ARG A 130 3.48 -1.67 9.10
CA ARG A 130 3.34 -0.42 8.35
C ARG A 130 2.18 0.42 8.90
N HIS A 131 1.00 -0.16 9.09
CA HIS A 131 -0.14 0.55 9.68
C HIS A 131 0.16 1.17 11.05
N LYS A 132 1.00 0.53 11.88
CA LYS A 132 1.44 1.07 13.18
C LYS A 132 2.37 2.28 13.04
N ILE A 133 3.30 2.25 12.08
CA ILE A 133 4.33 3.28 11.91
C ILE A 133 3.77 4.48 11.12
N ALA A 134 3.12 4.20 9.99
CA ALA A 134 2.49 5.20 9.15
C ALA A 134 1.46 4.54 8.24
N PRO A 135 0.19 5.00 8.23
CA PRO A 135 -0.85 4.38 7.40
C PRO A 135 -0.57 4.49 5.91
N SER A 136 0.39 5.34 5.50
CA SER A 136 0.67 5.62 4.10
C SER A 136 1.43 4.50 3.41
N PHE A 137 0.97 4.10 2.23
CA PHE A 137 1.70 3.21 1.33
C PHE A 137 2.60 4.03 0.38
N ASN A 138 3.85 3.62 0.28
CA ASN A 138 4.75 4.07 -0.77
C ASN A 138 5.75 2.96 -1.06
N ARG A 139 6.14 2.81 -2.34
CA ARG A 139 6.95 1.69 -2.81
C ARG A 139 8.26 1.56 -2.01
N ALA A 140 9.03 2.65 -1.90
CA ALA A 140 10.32 2.65 -1.21
C ALA A 140 10.24 2.23 0.27
N SER A 141 9.24 2.72 1.01
CA SER A 141 9.07 2.37 2.42
C SER A 141 8.65 0.91 2.60
N LEU A 142 7.76 0.41 1.73
CA LEU A 142 7.34 -0.99 1.77
C LEU A 142 8.49 -1.93 1.38
N VAL A 143 9.29 -1.58 0.37
CA VAL A 143 10.53 -2.30 0.01
C VAL A 143 11.47 -2.40 1.21
N GLN A 144 11.69 -1.29 1.92
CA GLN A 144 12.52 -1.30 3.12
C GLN A 144 11.92 -2.14 4.25
N ALA A 145 10.59 -2.12 4.41
CA ALA A 145 9.91 -2.94 5.41
C ALA A 145 10.06 -4.45 5.11
N PHE A 146 9.89 -4.86 3.85
CA PHE A 146 10.20 -6.22 3.41
C PHE A 146 11.65 -6.59 3.71
N ARG A 147 12.59 -5.71 3.38
CA ARG A 147 14.02 -5.97 3.62
C ARG A 147 14.31 -6.21 5.09
N VAL A 148 13.79 -5.35 5.97
CA VAL A 148 13.99 -5.45 7.41
C VAL A 148 13.46 -6.78 7.95
N GLU A 149 12.25 -7.17 7.55
CA GLU A 149 11.64 -8.40 8.06
C GLU A 149 12.35 -9.66 7.53
N ILE A 150 12.74 -9.69 6.25
CA ILE A 150 13.54 -10.80 5.68
C ILE A 150 14.88 -10.94 6.42
N GLU A 151 15.56 -9.84 6.75
CA GLU A 151 16.81 -9.90 7.52
C GLU A 151 16.60 -10.41 8.96
N LYS A 152 15.44 -10.14 9.58
CA LYS A 152 15.11 -10.75 10.88
C LYS A 152 14.91 -12.25 10.74
N MET A 153 14.11 -12.68 9.76
CA MET A 153 13.88 -14.11 9.48
C MET A 153 15.20 -14.84 9.20
N ARG A 154 16.11 -14.22 8.45
CA ARG A 154 17.45 -14.77 8.20
C ARG A 154 18.25 -14.97 9.49
N LYS A 155 18.24 -13.99 10.41
CA LYS A 155 18.93 -14.10 11.71
C LYS A 155 18.34 -15.20 12.57
N GLU A 156 17.02 -15.33 12.60
CA GLU A 156 16.30 -16.37 13.33
C GLU A 156 16.63 -17.76 12.77
N ALA A 157 16.60 -17.93 11.44
CA ALA A 157 16.98 -19.17 10.77
C ALA A 157 18.44 -19.57 11.09
N PHE A 158 19.37 -18.61 11.06
CA PHE A 158 20.77 -18.85 11.41
C PHE A 158 20.93 -19.26 12.89
N ALA A 159 20.26 -18.55 13.81
CA ALA A 159 20.31 -18.87 15.24
C ALA A 159 19.80 -20.30 15.51
N ASN A 160 18.66 -20.68 14.93
CA ASN A 160 18.09 -22.02 15.04
C ASN A 160 19.07 -23.09 14.53
N TRP A 161 19.71 -22.84 13.39
CA TRP A 161 20.71 -23.74 12.83
C TRP A 161 21.92 -23.92 13.76
N THR A 162 22.45 -22.83 14.33
CA THR A 162 23.57 -22.90 15.28
C THR A 162 23.21 -23.56 16.62
N GLY A 163 21.98 -23.38 17.10
CA GLY A 163 21.49 -24.02 18.32
C GLY A 163 21.35 -25.54 18.18
N ILE A 164 20.98 -26.03 16.98
CA ILE A 164 20.93 -27.48 16.69
C ILE A 164 22.32 -28.12 16.83
N PHE A 165 23.40 -27.45 16.38
CA PHE A 165 24.75 -27.97 16.53
C PHE A 165 25.24 -28.02 17.99
N GLN A 166 24.83 -27.07 18.83
CA GLN A 166 25.17 -27.08 20.26
C GLN A 166 24.47 -28.20 21.04
N ILE A 167 23.30 -28.65 20.58
CA ILE A 167 22.55 -29.75 21.21
C ILE A 167 23.05 -31.12 20.72
N ALA A 168 23.60 -31.17 19.50
CA ALA A 168 24.09 -32.40 18.88
C ALA A 168 25.57 -32.73 19.17
N SER A 169 26.28 -31.88 19.92
CA SER A 169 27.69 -32.04 20.34
C SER A 169 27.82 -32.37 21.81
#